data_AF-A0A3B0UM56-F1
#
_entry.id   AF-A0A3B0UM56-F1
#
_cell.length_a   1.000
_cell.length_b   1.000
_cell.length_c   1.000
_cell.angle_alpha   90.00
_cell.angle_beta   90.00
_cell.angle_gamma   90.00
#
_symmetry.space_group_name_H-M   'P 1'
#
loop_
_entity.id
_entity.type
_entity.pdbx_description
1 polymer ?
#
loop_
_entity_poly.entity_id
_entity_poly.type
_entity_poly.pdbx_seq_one_letter_code
_entity_poly.pdbx_strand_id
1 'polypeptide(L)'
;MKKISILFLTLVTMFGFYSCQKEGTNVVLDPNNITSPVLKSPVDGASMTFTKENSTSTVAFAWSSAKYGFNAAVDYYVQVDRQGNNFKNAMPVGHIRSRDTLQVIVNDLNNKILLLE
;
A
#
# COMPACT_ATOMS: atom_id res chain seq x y z
N MET A 1 30.23 -32.58 49.33
CA MET A 1 28.98 -31.97 48.82
C MET A 1 29.06 -30.45 48.60
N LYS A 2 29.63 -29.66 49.52
CA LYS A 2 29.79 -28.20 49.34
C LYS A 2 30.57 -27.79 48.08
N LYS A 3 31.68 -28.47 47.77
CA LYS A 3 32.50 -28.19 46.57
C LYS A 3 31.80 -28.53 45.24
N ILE A 4 30.99 -29.59 45.22
CA ILE A 4 30.17 -29.98 44.07
C ILE A 4 29.00 -29.01 43.88
N SER A 5 28.39 -28.56 44.98
CA SER A 5 27.32 -27.55 44.95
C SER A 5 27.80 -26.20 44.44
N ILE A 6 29.03 -25.79 44.78
CA ILE A 6 29.65 -24.57 44.25
C ILE A 6 29.91 -24.70 42.74
N LEU A 7 30.40 -25.86 42.29
CA LEU A 7 30.65 -26.13 40.86
C LEU A 7 29.36 -26.07 40.02
N PHE A 8 28.27 -26.63 40.55
CA PHE A 8 26.96 -26.58 39.89
C PHE A 8 26.41 -25.15 39.81
N LEU A 9 26.56 -24.36 40.87
CA LEU A 9 26.08 -22.98 40.90
C LEU A 9 26.83 -22.11 39.88
N THR A 10 28.15 -22.27 39.75
CA THR A 10 28.97 -21.55 38.76
C THR A 10 28.57 -21.88 37.32
N LEU A 11 28.24 -23.15 37.06
CA LEU A 11 27.86 -23.62 35.73
C LEU A 11 26.51 -23.04 35.30
N VAL A 12 25.52 -23.02 36.20
CA VAL A 12 24.18 -22.45 35.93
C VAL A 12 24.26 -20.94 35.67
N THR A 13 25.07 -20.19 36.43
CA THR A 13 25.27 -18.76 36.18
C THR A 13 25.94 -18.47 34.84
N MET A 14 26.85 -19.33 34.37
CA MET A 14 27.55 -19.13 33.09
C MET A 14 26.62 -19.30 31.88
N PHE A 15 25.63 -20.20 31.96
CA PHE A 15 24.63 -20.38 30.90
C PHE A 15 23.50 -19.34 30.93
N GLY A 16 23.23 -18.73 32.09
CA GLY A 16 22.15 -17.74 32.25
C GLY A 16 22.35 -16.43 31.45
N PHE A 17 23.59 -16.04 31.16
CA PHE A 17 23.89 -14.79 30.44
C PHE A 17 23.81 -14.89 28.91
N TYR A 18 23.65 -16.08 28.34
CA TYR A 18 23.52 -16.27 26.89
C TYR A 18 22.08 -16.14 26.36
N SER A 19 21.09 -15.97 27.26
CA SER A 19 19.67 -15.91 26.91
C SER A 19 19.15 -14.52 26.57
N CYS A 20 19.97 -13.46 26.64
CA CYS A 20 19.64 -12.17 26.03
C CYS A 20 19.73 -12.32 24.51
N GLN A 21 18.65 -12.81 23.89
CA GLN A 21 18.48 -12.69 22.45
C GLN A 21 18.39 -11.20 22.13
N LYS A 22 19.27 -10.74 21.25
CA LYS A 22 19.19 -9.40 20.67
C LYS A 22 17.80 -9.30 20.01
N GLU A 23 16.97 -8.36 20.47
CA GLU A 23 15.73 -8.06 19.75
C GLU A 23 16.09 -7.84 18.27
N GLY A 24 15.33 -8.47 17.39
CA GLY A 24 15.61 -8.44 15.95
C GLY A 24 15.63 -7.01 15.41
N THR A 25 16.09 -6.85 14.17
CA THR A 25 16.05 -5.55 13.48
C THR A 25 14.60 -5.07 13.39
N ASN A 26 14.23 -4.10 14.21
CA ASN A 26 12.93 -3.44 14.13
C ASN A 26 12.90 -2.58 12.88
N VAL A 27 11.95 -2.85 11.99
CA VAL A 27 11.64 -1.95 10.87
C VAL A 27 10.80 -0.82 11.45
N VAL A 28 11.43 0.33 11.68
CA VAL A 28 10.76 1.54 12.17
C VAL A 28 10.42 2.40 10.96
N LEU A 29 9.15 2.77 10.83
CA LEU A 29 8.69 3.70 9.82
C LEU A 29 9.28 5.08 10.11
N ASP A 30 10.08 5.61 9.19
CA ASP A 30 10.54 7.00 9.21
C ASP A 30 9.62 7.85 8.34
N PRO A 31 8.81 8.76 8.93
CA PRO A 31 7.89 9.61 8.17
C PRO A 31 8.58 10.47 7.09
N ASN A 32 9.87 10.79 7.27
CA ASN A 32 10.63 11.60 6.31
C ASN A 32 10.98 10.84 5.01
N ASN A 33 10.92 9.51 5.05
CA ASN A 33 11.23 8.63 3.92
C ASN A 33 9.96 8.06 3.26
N ILE A 34 8.79 8.63 3.56
CA ILE A 34 7.52 8.26 2.95
C ILE A 34 7.26 9.14 1.73
N THR A 35 7.00 8.52 0.58
CA THR A 35 6.51 9.23 -0.61
C THR A 35 5.16 8.66 -1.03
N SER A 36 4.16 9.53 -1.12
CA SER A 36 2.81 9.17 -1.59
C SER A 36 2.80 8.80 -3.07
N PRO A 37 1.86 7.95 -3.51
CA PRO A 37 1.67 7.68 -4.92
C PRO A 37 1.11 8.93 -5.62
N VAL A 38 1.55 9.16 -6.86
CA VAL A 38 1.12 10.30 -7.68
C VAL A 38 0.53 9.77 -8.98
N LEU A 39 -0.73 10.12 -9.26
CA LEU A 39 -1.39 9.74 -10.50
C LEU A 39 -0.68 10.39 -11.70
N LYS A 40 -0.41 9.60 -12.74
CA LYS A 40 0.26 10.02 -13.99
C LYS A 40 -0.62 9.83 -15.22
N SER A 41 -1.53 8.86 -15.16
CA SER A 41 -2.50 8.58 -16.21
C SER A 41 -3.88 8.34 -15.59
N PRO A 42 -4.97 8.90 -16.14
CA PRO A 42 -4.97 9.94 -17.18
C PRO A 42 -4.20 11.19 -16.74
N VAL A 43 -3.63 11.94 -17.70
CA VAL A 43 -2.95 13.20 -17.38
C VAL A 43 -3.96 14.22 -16.88
N ASP A 44 -3.52 15.15 -16.03
CA ASP A 44 -4.39 16.20 -15.51
C ASP A 44 -5.02 17.02 -16.66
N GLY A 45 -6.29 17.35 -16.53
CA GLY A 45 -7.08 18.02 -17.56
C GLY A 45 -7.45 17.17 -18.78
N ALA A 46 -7.11 15.87 -18.82
CA ALA A 46 -7.53 15.00 -19.92
C ALA A 46 -9.06 14.81 -19.95
N SER A 47 -9.65 14.97 -21.13
CA SER A 47 -11.05 14.62 -21.38
C SER A 47 -11.15 13.26 -22.06
N MET A 48 -12.10 12.43 -21.64
CA MET A 48 -12.44 11.16 -22.28
C MET A 48 -13.91 11.16 -22.67
N THR A 49 -14.22 10.66 -23.86
CA THR A 49 -15.61 10.51 -24.33
C THR A 49 -15.96 9.02 -24.33
N PHE A 50 -16.99 8.65 -23.57
CA PHE A 50 -17.50 7.27 -23.54
C PHE A 50 -18.64 7.13 -24.54
N THR A 51 -18.49 6.18 -25.46
CA THR A 51 -19.47 5.89 -26.51
C THR A 51 -19.77 4.40 -26.54
N LYS A 52 -20.76 3.98 -27.33
CA LYS A 52 -21.08 2.56 -27.46
C LYS A 52 -19.94 1.79 -28.12
N GLU A 53 -19.25 2.42 -29.06
CA GLU A 53 -18.16 1.84 -29.87
C GLU A 53 -16.93 1.53 -29.01
N ASN A 54 -16.64 2.35 -27.99
CA ASN A 54 -15.49 2.14 -27.10
C ASN A 54 -15.86 1.47 -25.76
N SER A 55 -17.10 1.00 -25.60
CA SER A 55 -17.58 0.41 -24.34
C SER A 55 -16.73 -0.75 -23.82
N THR A 56 -16.13 -1.55 -24.69
CA THR A 56 -15.25 -2.68 -24.35
C THR A 56 -13.77 -2.29 -24.24
N SER A 57 -13.41 -1.05 -24.58
CA SER A 57 -12.04 -0.54 -24.42
C SER A 57 -11.71 -0.35 -22.95
N THR A 58 -10.41 -0.27 -22.63
CA THR A 58 -9.93 -0.05 -21.27
C THR A 58 -9.34 1.35 -21.09
N VAL A 59 -9.61 1.95 -19.93
CA VAL A 59 -8.91 3.12 -19.42
C VAL A 59 -7.85 2.64 -18.44
N ALA A 60 -6.60 3.09 -18.65
CA ALA A 60 -5.49 2.78 -17.77
C ALA A 60 -5.21 3.93 -16.80
N PHE A 61 -5.44 3.66 -15.52
CA PHE A 61 -5.00 4.51 -14.42
C PHE A 61 -3.60 4.07 -14.01
N ALA A 62 -2.62 4.97 -14.04
CA ALA A 62 -1.25 4.65 -13.68
C ALA A 62 -0.68 5.71 -12.73
N TRP A 63 0.13 5.30 -11.77
CA TRP A 63 0.70 6.17 -10.74
C TRP A 63 2.19 5.87 -10.47
N SER A 64 2.87 6.74 -9.72
CA SER A 64 4.15 6.38 -9.10
C SER A 64 3.92 5.54 -7.86
N SER A 65 4.79 4.54 -7.62
CA SER A 65 4.69 3.71 -6.43
C SER A 65 4.86 4.53 -5.13
N ALA A 66 4.10 4.17 -4.10
CA ALA A 66 4.35 4.64 -2.75
C ALA A 66 5.65 4.03 -2.21
N LYS A 67 6.43 4.80 -1.45
CA LYS A 67 7.63 4.32 -0.75
C LYS A 67 7.46 4.57 0.73
N TYR A 68 7.88 3.59 1.55
CA TYR A 68 7.79 3.64 3.01
C TYR A 68 9.16 3.46 3.69
N GLY A 69 10.26 3.48 2.92
CA GLY A 69 11.61 3.22 3.43
C GLY A 69 11.96 1.74 3.64
N PHE A 70 11.00 0.83 3.38
CA PHE A 70 11.19 -0.62 3.43
C PHE A 70 10.23 -1.32 2.45
N ASN A 71 10.43 -2.63 2.26
CA ASN A 71 9.57 -3.44 1.40
C ASN A 71 8.24 -3.71 2.11
N ALA A 72 7.19 -2.99 1.70
CA ALA A 72 5.83 -3.20 2.15
C ALA A 72 4.94 -3.64 0.97
N ALA A 73 3.98 -4.53 1.23
CA ALA A 73 2.89 -4.74 0.29
C ALA A 73 1.96 -3.53 0.33
N VAL A 74 1.73 -2.90 -0.82
CA VAL A 74 0.91 -1.69 -0.93
C VAL A 74 -0.38 -2.03 -1.65
N ASP A 75 -1.51 -1.66 -1.06
CA ASP A 75 -2.84 -1.79 -1.68
C ASP A 75 -3.28 -0.40 -2.16
N TYR A 76 -3.50 -0.25 -3.46
CA TYR A 76 -3.89 1.02 -4.06
C TYR A 76 -5.39 1.02 -4.37
N TYR A 77 -6.06 2.09 -3.98
CA TYR A 77 -7.48 2.32 -4.26
C TYR A 77 -7.62 3.49 -5.20
N VAL A 78 -8.18 3.25 -6.39
CA VAL A 78 -8.50 4.31 -7.36
C VAL A 78 -9.94 4.74 -7.14
N GLN A 79 -10.13 6.04 -6.95
CA GLN A 79 -11.43 6.66 -6.72
C GLN A 79 -11.61 7.85 -7.65
N VAL A 80 -12.86 8.15 -7.99
CA VAL A 80 -13.24 9.29 -8.81
C VAL A 80 -14.38 10.04 -8.12
N ASP A 81 -14.45 11.35 -8.34
CA ASP A 81 -15.53 12.20 -7.84
C ASP A 81 -15.74 13.34 -8.84
N ARG A 82 -16.87 14.04 -8.71
CA ARG A 82 -17.14 15.25 -9.47
C ARG A 82 -16.13 16.35 -9.12
N GLN A 83 -15.72 17.10 -10.14
CA GLN A 83 -14.82 18.23 -9.97
C GLN A 83 -15.39 19.21 -8.91
N GLY A 84 -14.56 19.60 -7.96
CA GLY A 84 -14.95 20.52 -6.87
C GLY A 84 -15.63 19.86 -5.66
N ASN A 85 -15.99 18.57 -5.72
CA ASN A 85 -16.59 17.86 -4.58
C ASN A 85 -15.56 17.35 -3.56
N ASN A 86 -14.26 17.48 -3.86
CA ASN A 86 -13.14 17.14 -2.97
C ASN A 86 -13.22 15.73 -2.35
N PHE A 87 -13.69 14.75 -3.12
CA PHE A 87 -13.83 13.35 -2.70
C PHE A 87 -14.78 13.14 -1.52
N LYS A 88 -15.73 14.07 -1.26
CA LYS A 88 -16.75 13.90 -0.21
C LYS A 88 -17.63 12.67 -0.46
N ASN A 89 -17.95 12.41 -1.73
CA ASN A 89 -18.74 11.27 -2.18
C ASN A 89 -17.96 10.47 -3.23
N ALA A 90 -16.71 10.11 -2.92
CA ALA A 90 -15.83 9.42 -3.85
C ALA A 90 -16.39 8.04 -4.27
N MET A 91 -16.46 7.80 -5.57
CA MET A 91 -16.84 6.51 -6.15
C MET A 91 -15.60 5.62 -6.34
N PRO A 92 -15.56 4.41 -5.74
CA PRO A 92 -14.47 3.47 -5.94
C PRO A 92 -14.52 2.87 -7.35
N VAL A 93 -13.43 3.07 -8.09
CA VAL A 93 -13.23 2.50 -9.42
C VAL A 93 -12.72 1.06 -9.30
N GLY A 94 -11.72 0.85 -8.46
CA GLY A 94 -11.14 -0.47 -8.21
C GLY A 94 -9.93 -0.39 -7.28
N HIS A 95 -9.32 -1.54 -7.01
CA HIS A 95 -8.10 -1.62 -6.22
C HIS A 95 -7.13 -2.66 -6.79
N ILE A 96 -5.85 -2.49 -6.51
CA ILE A 96 -4.82 -3.44 -6.94
C ILE A 96 -3.64 -3.44 -5.97
N ARG A 97 -3.11 -4.63 -5.70
CA ARG A 97 -1.97 -4.82 -4.80
C ARG A 97 -0.66 -4.84 -5.55
N SER A 98 0.32 -4.09 -5.03
CA SER A 98 1.73 -4.08 -5.45
C SER A 98 1.93 -3.90 -6.96
N ARG A 99 1.01 -3.18 -7.62
CA ARG A 99 1.08 -2.81 -9.03
C ARG A 99 0.69 -1.35 -9.16
N ASP A 100 1.33 -0.65 -10.08
CA ASP A 100 1.18 0.80 -10.24
C ASP A 100 0.23 1.20 -11.38
N THR A 101 -0.56 0.22 -11.86
CA THR A 101 -1.52 0.42 -12.93
C THR A 101 -2.80 -0.37 -12.66
N LEU A 102 -3.95 0.27 -12.85
CA LEU A 102 -5.28 -0.35 -12.87
C LEU A 102 -5.92 -0.12 -14.25
N GLN A 103 -6.32 -1.20 -14.91
CA GLN A 103 -7.11 -1.13 -16.14
C GLN A 103 -8.59 -1.32 -15.82
N VAL A 104 -9.43 -0.47 -16.39
CA VAL A 104 -10.87 -0.45 -16.13
C VAL A 104 -11.60 -0.39 -17.46
N ILE A 105 -12.59 -1.27 -17.65
CA ILE A 105 -13.40 -1.25 -18.88
C ILE A 105 -14.25 0.02 -18.89
N VAL A 106 -14.32 0.70 -20.04
CA VAL A 106 -15.07 1.95 -20.22
C VAL A 106 -16.54 1.79 -19.78
N ASN A 107 -17.19 0.69 -20.16
CA ASN A 107 -18.57 0.41 -19.75
C ASN A 107 -18.73 0.35 -18.23
N ASP A 108 -17.81 -0.33 -17.52
CA ASP A 108 -17.88 -0.47 -16.06
C ASP A 108 -17.63 0.87 -15.37
N LEU A 109 -16.66 1.64 -15.87
CA LEU A 109 -16.39 2.99 -15.39
C LEU A 109 -17.60 3.90 -15.61
N ASN A 110 -18.19 3.87 -16.80
CA ASN A 110 -19.38 4.66 -17.15
C ASN A 110 -20.55 4.34 -16.20
N ASN A 111 -20.85 3.07 -15.97
CA ASN A 111 -21.92 2.65 -15.07
C ASN A 111 -21.67 3.11 -13.61
N LYS A 112 -20.42 3.15 -13.16
CA LYS A 112 -20.06 3.67 -11.83
C LYS A 112 -20.24 5.18 -11.74
N ILE A 113 -19.73 5.95 -12.70
CA ILE A 113 -19.77 7.41 -12.62
C ILE A 113 -21.17 7.99 -12.86
N LEU A 114 -22.06 7.26 -13.53
CA LEU A 114 -23.48 7.62 -13.64
C LEU A 114 -24.20 7.61 -12.28
N LEU A 115 -23.65 6.93 -11.27
CA LEU A 115 -24.18 6.89 -9.91
C LEU A 115 -23.59 7.98 -8.99
N LEU A 116 -22.65 8.79 -9.48
CA LEU A 116 -22.13 9.94 -8.72
C LEU A 116 -23.21 11.03 -8.66
N GLU A 117 -23.60 11.43 -7.45
CA GLU A 117 -24.62 12.45 -7.17
C GLU A 117 -24.14 13.89 -7.28
#